data_AF-A0A094ZQ88-F1
#
_entry.id   AF-A0A094ZQ88-F1
#
_cell.length_a   1.000
_cell.length_b   1.000
_cell.length_c   1.000
_cell.angle_alpha   90.00
_cell.angle_beta   90.00
_cell.angle_gamma   90.00
#
_symmetry.space_group_name_H-M   'P 1'
#
loop_
_entity.id
_entity.type
_entity.pdbx_description
1 polymer ?
#
loop_
_entity_poly.entity_id
_entity_poly.type
_entity_poly.pdbx_seq_one_letter_code
_entity_poly.pdbx_strand_id
1 'polypeptide(L)'
;MSKETLSELAHQIEVEMDKESLKESELRLTTRGQLTKKTVEKKPVKGHVNEVPKEFSSHKLINLVNNIRKQLSIMTDENAIKLQDRLEFMKQIKPEICLTKYHNIPTNRYTHIAMQCMRRMALYNKATGELVKKSNQKNELAPWYLDILADLCDLKSEPKFITVLSKLKFYAQLSPSLFTVMSFTRVLCSLTLWEILLPASAVAIDFIRTRIVDMSTEEYFDWLCQTYPKIKELITHSTED
;
A
#
# COMPACT_ATOMS: atom_id res chain seq x y z
N MET A 1 -45.62 -0.79 -24.16
CA MET A 1 -44.28 -0.17 -24.29
C MET A 1 -43.71 -0.61 -25.63
N SER A 2 -43.58 0.31 -26.60
CA SER A 2 -42.98 -0.01 -27.90
C SER A 2 -41.47 -0.25 -27.73
N LYS A 3 -40.85 -1.06 -28.59
CA LYS A 3 -39.39 -1.28 -28.57
C LYS A 3 -38.60 0.03 -28.69
N GLU A 4 -39.16 1.00 -29.43
CA GLU A 4 -38.62 2.36 -29.59
C GLU A 4 -38.57 3.10 -28.24
N THR A 5 -39.64 3.03 -27.45
CA THR A 5 -39.70 3.69 -26.13
C THR A 5 -38.70 3.14 -25.11
N LEU A 6 -38.32 1.86 -25.24
CA LEU A 6 -37.28 1.25 -24.39
C LEU A 6 -35.87 1.64 -24.86
N SER A 7 -35.66 1.73 -26.18
CA SER A 7 -34.39 2.17 -26.75
C SER A 7 -34.10 3.63 -26.39
N GLU A 8 -35.12 4.48 -26.41
CA GLU A 8 -35.02 5.90 -26.08
C GLU A 8 -34.74 6.09 -24.57
N LEU A 9 -35.36 5.27 -23.72
CA LEU A 9 -35.08 5.27 -22.28
C LEU A 9 -33.65 4.79 -21.96
N ALA A 10 -33.17 3.76 -22.67
CA ALA A 10 -31.81 3.26 -22.50
C ALA A 10 -30.76 4.31 -22.91
N HIS A 11 -31.00 5.00 -24.03
CA HIS A 11 -30.12 6.06 -24.49
C HIS A 11 -30.12 7.27 -23.56
N GLN A 12 -31.28 7.60 -22.99
CA GLN A 12 -31.39 8.65 -21.98
C GLN A 12 -30.60 8.34 -20.71
N ILE A 13 -30.60 7.08 -20.25
CA ILE A 13 -29.82 6.61 -19.10
C ILE A 13 -28.32 6.71 -19.39
N GLU A 14 -27.89 6.32 -20.59
CA GLU A 14 -26.48 6.40 -21.01
C GLU A 14 -25.97 7.85 -21.01
N VAL A 15 -26.75 8.77 -21.57
CA VAL A 15 -26.45 10.21 -21.55
C VAL A 15 -26.41 10.78 -20.13
N GLU A 16 -27.28 10.30 -19.23
CA GLU A 16 -27.32 10.76 -17.85
C GLU A 16 -26.14 10.22 -17.02
N MET A 17 -25.72 8.98 -17.29
CA MET A 17 -24.50 8.40 -16.72
C MET A 17 -23.23 9.16 -17.15
N ASP A 18 -23.14 9.57 -18.42
CA ASP A 18 -22.01 10.36 -18.91
C ASP A 18 -21.96 11.75 -18.27
N LYS A 19 -23.14 12.37 -18.05
CA LYS A 19 -23.24 13.64 -17.32
C LYS A 19 -22.83 13.51 -15.84
N GLU A 20 -23.19 12.41 -15.18
CA GLU A 20 -22.76 12.15 -13.79
C GLU A 20 -21.25 11.89 -13.71
N SER A 21 -20.69 11.16 -14.67
CA SER A 21 -19.24 10.93 -14.81
C SER A 21 -18.46 12.25 -14.95
N LEU A 22 -18.94 13.16 -15.82
CA LEU A 22 -18.36 14.49 -15.99
C LEU A 22 -18.44 15.31 -14.70
N LYS A 23 -19.59 15.33 -14.02
CA LYS A 23 -19.75 16.01 -12.72
C LYS A 23 -18.84 15.42 -11.64
N GLU A 24 -18.67 14.11 -11.59
CA GLU A 24 -17.74 13.46 -10.64
C GLU A 24 -16.29 13.85 -10.95
N SER A 25 -15.92 13.94 -12.23
CA SER A 25 -14.59 14.39 -12.65
C SER A 25 -14.32 15.85 -12.26
N GLU A 26 -15.31 16.75 -12.40
CA GLU A 26 -15.22 18.15 -11.94
C GLU A 26 -15.12 18.26 -10.41
N LEU A 27 -15.88 17.45 -9.66
CA LEU A 27 -15.80 17.36 -8.20
C LEU A 27 -14.43 16.86 -7.71
N ARG A 28 -13.81 15.92 -8.43
CA ARG A 28 -12.44 15.46 -8.13
C ARG A 28 -11.39 16.55 -8.35
N LEU A 29 -11.59 17.44 -9.33
CA LEU A 29 -10.69 18.57 -9.59
C LEU A 29 -10.83 19.67 -8.52
N THR A 30 -12.04 19.95 -8.03
CA THR A 30 -12.27 20.96 -6.98
C THR A 30 -11.78 20.49 -5.60
N THR A 31 -11.92 19.20 -5.28
CA THR A 31 -11.45 18.63 -4.01
C THR A 31 -9.92 18.58 -3.92
N ARG A 32 -9.21 18.45 -5.06
CA ARG A 32 -7.73 18.51 -5.13
C ARG A 32 -7.19 19.95 -5.02
N GLY A 33 -8.00 20.97 -5.34
CA GLY A 33 -7.61 22.38 -5.34
C GLY A 33 -7.76 23.12 -4.00
N GLN A 34 -8.42 22.53 -2.99
CA GLN A 34 -8.74 23.20 -1.73
C GLN A 34 -7.74 22.97 -0.58
N LEU A 35 -6.50 22.60 -0.92
CA LEU A 35 -5.35 22.60 -0.01
C LEU A 35 -4.35 23.70 -0.41
N THR A 36 -4.82 24.93 -0.61
CA THR A 36 -3.92 26.07 -0.81
C THR A 36 -4.15 27.16 0.21
N LYS A 37 -3.16 27.30 1.10
CA LYS A 37 -2.71 28.54 1.75
C LYS A 37 -3.73 29.22 2.68
N LYS A 38 -3.82 28.73 3.93
CA LYS A 38 -4.06 29.65 5.05
C LYS A 38 -2.79 30.46 5.28
N THR A 39 -2.78 31.71 4.81
CA THR A 39 -1.80 32.72 5.21
C THR A 39 -1.98 32.98 6.69
N VAL A 40 -1.10 32.41 7.52
CA VAL A 40 -0.99 32.76 8.93
C VAL A 40 -0.28 34.11 9.00
N GLU A 41 -1.03 35.17 9.29
CA GLU A 41 -0.44 36.46 9.68
C GLU A 41 0.40 36.26 10.94
N LYS A 42 1.73 36.38 10.81
CA LYS A 42 2.64 36.42 11.94
C LYS A 42 2.63 37.82 12.54
N LYS A 43 2.07 37.98 13.74
CA LYS A 43 2.34 39.15 14.59
C LYS A 43 3.84 39.21 14.93
N PRO A 44 4.49 40.39 14.92
CA PRO A 44 5.90 40.50 15.29
C PRO A 44 6.03 40.49 16.81
N VAL A 45 6.47 39.37 17.38
CA VAL A 45 6.96 39.34 18.76
C VAL A 45 8.42 39.77 18.72
N LYS A 46 8.70 41.00 19.15
CA LYS A 46 10.05 41.46 19.47
C LYS A 46 10.52 40.72 20.72
N GLY A 47 11.21 39.59 20.53
CA GLY A 47 11.92 38.87 21.57
C GLY A 47 13.42 38.93 21.27
N HIS A 48 14.18 39.46 22.22
CA HIS A 48 15.64 39.54 22.21
C HIS A 48 16.22 38.13 22.03
N VAL A 49 16.84 37.84 20.88
CA VAL A 49 17.55 36.57 20.67
C VAL A 49 18.93 36.74 21.28
N ASN A 50 19.09 36.25 22.51
CA ASN A 50 20.42 35.89 22.99
C ASN A 50 20.87 34.69 22.15
N GLU A 51 21.92 34.88 21.38
CA GLU A 51 22.61 33.84 20.63
C GLU A 51 23.07 32.77 21.62
N VAL A 52 22.38 31.63 21.63
CA VAL A 52 22.85 30.42 22.31
C VAL A 52 23.80 29.71 21.33
N PRO A 53 25.05 29.40 21.73
CA PRO A 53 26.03 28.79 20.86
C PRO A 53 25.54 27.50 20.21
N LYS A 54 25.72 27.45 18.89
CA LYS A 54 25.28 26.40 17.96
C LYS A 54 26.24 25.21 18.00
N GLU A 55 26.47 24.65 19.16
CA GLU A 55 27.30 23.46 19.32
C GLU A 55 26.47 22.46 20.14
N PHE A 56 26.43 21.19 19.74
CA PHE A 56 25.60 20.11 20.33
C PHE A 56 24.17 19.89 19.80
N SER A 57 23.80 20.34 18.59
CA SER A 57 22.64 19.75 17.91
C SER A 57 23.05 18.44 17.24
N SER A 58 22.78 17.31 17.89
CA SER A 58 23.02 15.98 17.34
C SER A 58 22.37 15.85 15.95
N HIS A 59 23.09 15.33 14.96
CA HIS A 59 22.55 15.03 13.63
C HIS A 59 21.23 14.22 13.67
N LYS A 60 21.01 13.46 14.74
CA LYS A 60 19.75 12.73 15.00
C LYS A 60 18.56 13.66 15.21
N LEU A 61 18.71 14.78 15.93
CA LEU A 61 17.66 15.76 16.17
C LEU A 61 17.34 16.57 14.91
N ILE A 62 18.37 16.95 14.16
CA ILE A 62 18.22 17.71 12.90
C ILE A 62 17.45 16.87 11.87
N ASN A 63 17.72 15.57 11.78
CA ASN A 63 17.06 14.68 10.82
C ASN A 63 15.78 14.01 11.34
N LEU A 64 15.41 14.20 12.61
CA LEU A 64 14.23 13.57 13.19
C LEU A 64 12.95 13.96 12.44
N VAL A 65 12.75 15.27 12.18
CA VAL A 65 11.57 15.77 11.47
C VAL A 65 11.49 15.19 10.05
N ASN A 66 12.64 15.13 9.35
CA ASN A 66 12.70 14.55 8.01
C ASN A 66 12.43 13.04 8.02
N ASN A 67 12.92 12.32 9.02
CA ASN A 67 12.66 10.89 9.20
C ASN A 67 11.16 10.63 9.47
N ILE A 68 10.55 11.38 10.39
CA ILE A 68 9.12 11.28 10.69
C ILE A 68 8.29 11.57 9.43
N ARG A 69 8.61 12.63 8.67
CA ARG A 69 7.93 12.92 7.40
C ARG A 69 8.05 11.77 6.39
N LYS A 70 9.24 11.16 6.25
CA LYS A 70 9.44 10.00 5.38
C LYS A 70 8.58 8.81 5.83
N GLN A 71 8.57 8.49 7.12
CA GLN A 71 7.73 7.42 7.67
C GLN A 71 6.24 7.67 7.44
N LEU A 72 5.77 8.91 7.63
CA LEU A 72 4.38 9.29 7.36
C LEU A 72 4.03 9.19 5.87
N SER A 73 4.94 9.58 4.98
CA SER A 73 4.74 9.43 3.54
C SER A 73 4.56 7.95 3.18
N ILE A 74 5.45 7.08 3.66
CA ILE A 74 5.39 5.64 3.42
C ILE A 74 4.07 5.05 3.94
N MET A 75 3.66 5.41 5.17
CA MET A 75 2.36 4.97 5.71
C MET A 75 1.17 5.47 4.87
N THR A 76 1.29 6.66 4.29
CA THR A 76 0.26 7.22 3.40
C THR A 76 0.16 6.41 2.12
N ASP A 77 1.30 6.06 1.51
CA ASP A 77 1.35 5.26 0.29
C ASP A 77 0.83 3.83 0.53
N GLU A 78 1.23 3.19 1.64
CA GLU A 78 0.70 1.87 2.04
C GLU A 78 -0.83 1.91 2.24
N ASN A 79 -1.35 2.98 2.84
CA ASN A 79 -2.79 3.14 3.03
C ASN A 79 -3.51 3.43 1.70
N ALA A 80 -2.87 4.14 0.78
CA ALA A 80 -3.39 4.39 -0.56
C ALA A 80 -3.53 3.08 -1.36
N ILE A 81 -2.52 2.20 -1.31
CA ILE A 81 -2.57 0.87 -1.93
C ILE A 81 -3.72 0.03 -1.34
N LYS A 82 -3.83 -0.04 0.00
CA LYS A 82 -4.93 -0.76 0.67
C LYS A 82 -6.30 -0.23 0.29
N LEU A 83 -6.44 1.08 0.15
CA LEU A 83 -7.69 1.70 -0.28
C LEU A 83 -7.99 1.34 -1.74
N GLN A 84 -6.99 1.38 -2.61
CA GLN A 84 -7.13 1.00 -4.02
C GLN A 84 -7.60 -0.45 -4.16
N ASP A 85 -7.00 -1.39 -3.43
CA ASP A 85 -7.41 -2.80 -3.43
C ASP A 85 -8.88 -2.95 -3.02
N ARG A 86 -9.31 -2.22 -1.98
CA ARG A 86 -10.69 -2.22 -1.50
C ARG A 86 -11.63 -1.70 -2.58
N LEU A 87 -11.28 -0.60 -3.25
CA LEU A 87 -12.10 -0.01 -4.30
C LEU A 87 -12.21 -0.93 -5.52
N GLU A 88 -11.11 -1.56 -5.93
CA GLU A 88 -11.09 -2.49 -7.05
C GLU A 88 -11.94 -3.74 -6.75
N PHE A 89 -11.82 -4.31 -5.55
CA PHE A 89 -12.71 -5.39 -5.12
C PHE A 89 -14.19 -4.98 -5.16
N MET A 90 -14.51 -3.80 -4.64
CA MET A 90 -15.89 -3.30 -4.65
C MET A 90 -16.41 -3.08 -6.08
N LYS A 91 -15.54 -2.63 -6.99
CA LYS A 91 -15.84 -2.48 -8.41
C LYS A 91 -16.13 -3.84 -9.08
N GLN A 92 -15.33 -4.87 -8.77
CA GLN A 92 -15.52 -6.22 -9.31
C GLN A 92 -16.82 -6.87 -8.85
N ILE A 93 -17.24 -6.63 -7.61
CA ILE A 93 -18.47 -7.23 -7.04
C ILE A 93 -19.73 -6.43 -7.36
N LYS A 94 -19.61 -5.13 -7.64
CA LYS A 94 -20.74 -4.26 -8.02
C LYS A 94 -21.68 -4.88 -9.08
N PRO A 95 -21.20 -5.43 -10.22
CA PRO A 95 -22.09 -6.02 -11.23
C PRO A 95 -22.88 -7.22 -10.71
N GLU A 96 -22.24 -8.13 -9.97
CA GLU A 96 -22.90 -9.32 -9.39
C GLU A 96 -24.00 -8.92 -8.40
N ILE A 97 -23.74 -7.91 -7.58
CA ILE A 97 -24.73 -7.35 -6.66
C ILE A 97 -25.89 -6.72 -7.44
N CYS A 98 -25.62 -5.93 -8.48
CA CYS A 98 -26.66 -5.31 -9.30
C CYS A 98 -27.54 -6.37 -9.99
N LEU A 99 -26.92 -7.41 -10.56
CA LEU A 99 -27.60 -8.50 -11.22
C LEU A 99 -28.49 -9.27 -10.22
N THR A 100 -27.96 -9.61 -9.05
CA THR A 100 -28.72 -10.28 -8.01
C THR A 100 -29.89 -9.42 -7.52
N LYS A 101 -29.68 -8.11 -7.33
CA LYS A 101 -30.76 -7.18 -6.97
C LYS A 101 -31.86 -7.18 -8.03
N TYR A 102 -31.50 -7.12 -9.32
CA TYR A 102 -32.43 -7.13 -10.44
C TYR A 102 -33.28 -8.41 -10.50
N HIS A 103 -32.65 -9.58 -10.37
CA HIS A 103 -33.34 -10.86 -10.41
C HIS A 103 -34.33 -11.06 -9.26
N ASN A 104 -34.10 -10.39 -8.13
CA ASN A 104 -34.92 -10.53 -6.93
C ASN A 104 -35.94 -9.40 -6.75
N ILE A 105 -36.14 -8.53 -7.75
CA ILE A 105 -37.21 -7.52 -7.70
C ILE A 105 -38.55 -8.25 -7.84
N PRO A 106 -39.44 -8.20 -6.83
CA PRO A 106 -40.74 -8.84 -6.93
C PRO A 106 -41.59 -8.11 -7.97
N THR A 107 -41.93 -8.79 -9.06
CA THR A 107 -42.77 -8.26 -10.17
C THR A 107 -44.23 -8.07 -9.78
N ASN A 108 -44.70 -8.70 -8.69
CA ASN A 108 -46.09 -8.69 -8.24
C ASN A 108 -46.30 -7.90 -6.92
N ARG A 109 -45.50 -6.85 -6.67
CA ARG A 109 -45.63 -6.01 -5.46
C ARG A 109 -45.53 -4.53 -5.79
N TYR A 110 -46.14 -3.71 -4.94
CA TYR A 110 -46.01 -2.25 -5.02
C TYR A 110 -44.54 -1.81 -4.95
N THR A 111 -44.20 -0.78 -5.71
CA THR A 111 -42.82 -0.27 -5.90
C THR A 111 -42.10 0.02 -4.59
N HIS A 112 -42.80 0.54 -3.57
CA HIS A 112 -42.21 0.83 -2.26
C HIS A 112 -41.76 -0.44 -1.51
N ILE A 113 -42.50 -1.55 -1.65
CA ILE A 113 -42.16 -2.86 -1.05
C ILE A 113 -40.98 -3.47 -1.79
N ALA A 114 -40.99 -3.41 -3.13
CA ALA A 114 -39.89 -3.88 -3.96
C ALA A 114 -38.57 -3.14 -3.64
N MET A 115 -38.61 -1.80 -3.52
CA MET A 115 -37.46 -0.99 -3.12
C MET A 115 -36.95 -1.33 -1.72
N GLN A 116 -37.84 -1.59 -0.75
CA GLN A 116 -37.44 -1.98 0.60
C GLN A 116 -36.77 -3.37 0.62
N CYS A 117 -37.28 -4.32 -0.17
CA CYS A 117 -36.66 -5.63 -0.35
C CYS A 117 -35.25 -5.51 -0.97
N MET A 118 -35.08 -4.72 -2.03
CA MET A 118 -33.77 -4.48 -2.66
C MET A 118 -32.73 -3.87 -1.69
N ARG A 119 -33.16 -2.96 -0.80
CA ARG A 119 -32.29 -2.36 0.21
C ARG A 119 -31.86 -3.36 1.28
N ARG A 120 -32.76 -4.25 1.72
CA ARG A 120 -32.45 -5.32 2.68
C ARG A 120 -31.53 -6.39 2.08
N MET A 121 -31.68 -6.65 0.78
CA MET A 121 -30.84 -7.58 0.01
C MET A 121 -29.55 -6.93 -0.51
N ALA A 122 -29.13 -5.79 0.05
CA ALA A 122 -27.84 -5.21 -0.25
C ALA A 122 -26.72 -6.14 0.26
N LEU A 123 -26.32 -7.07 -0.61
CA LEU A 123 -25.15 -7.95 -0.48
C LEU A 123 -23.85 -7.17 -0.27
N TYR A 124 -23.88 -5.85 -0.40
CA TYR A 124 -22.79 -4.96 -0.01
C TYR A 124 -22.28 -5.24 1.40
N ASN A 125 -23.17 -5.51 2.37
CA ASN A 125 -22.75 -5.87 3.73
C ASN A 125 -22.07 -7.24 3.81
N LYS A 126 -22.48 -8.18 2.93
CA LYS A 126 -21.83 -9.48 2.81
C LYS A 126 -20.46 -9.35 2.15
N ALA A 127 -20.35 -8.59 1.05
CA ALA A 127 -19.12 -8.32 0.33
C ALA A 127 -18.10 -7.52 1.17
N THR A 128 -18.55 -6.51 1.92
CA THR A 128 -17.69 -5.81 2.89
C THR A 128 -17.32 -6.71 4.06
N GLY A 129 -18.23 -7.58 4.51
CA GLY A 129 -17.93 -8.62 5.49
C GLY A 129 -16.85 -9.60 4.99
N GLU A 130 -16.88 -9.98 3.71
CA GLU A 130 -15.85 -10.82 3.09
C GLU A 130 -14.51 -10.10 2.93
N LEU A 131 -14.50 -8.78 2.65
CA LEU A 131 -13.29 -7.97 2.73
C LEU A 131 -12.71 -7.94 4.15
N VAL A 132 -13.55 -7.82 5.16
CA VAL A 132 -13.12 -7.87 6.56
C VAL A 132 -12.57 -9.25 6.92
N LYS A 133 -13.19 -10.33 6.43
CA LYS A 133 -12.69 -11.71 6.61
C LYS A 133 -11.36 -11.94 5.88
N LYS A 134 -11.21 -11.51 4.63
CA LYS A 134 -9.91 -11.53 3.91
C LYS A 134 -8.86 -10.66 4.61
N SER A 135 -9.27 -9.53 5.18
CA SER A 135 -8.40 -8.71 6.02
C SER A 135 -7.99 -9.40 7.32
N ASN A 136 -8.82 -10.29 7.87
CA ASN A 136 -8.48 -11.04 9.09
C ASN A 136 -7.65 -12.29 8.79
N GLN A 137 -7.72 -12.83 7.57
CA GLN A 137 -6.78 -13.84 7.05
C GLN A 137 -5.35 -13.30 6.84
N LYS A 138 -5.11 -11.99 7.00
CA LYS A 138 -3.77 -11.35 6.95
C LYS A 138 -2.76 -11.87 7.98
N ASN A 139 -3.18 -12.76 8.89
CA ASN A 139 -2.26 -13.39 9.84
C ASN A 139 -1.62 -14.69 9.31
N GLU A 140 -2.04 -15.17 8.13
CA GLU A 140 -1.43 -16.32 7.48
C GLU A 140 -0.11 -15.92 6.81
N LEU A 141 0.92 -16.76 6.97
CA LEU A 141 2.23 -16.54 6.36
C LEU A 141 2.16 -16.78 4.85
N ALA A 142 2.82 -15.93 4.08
CA ALA A 142 2.92 -16.13 2.64
C ALA A 142 3.58 -17.49 2.32
N PRO A 143 3.09 -18.22 1.29
CA PRO A 143 3.61 -19.55 0.94
C PRO A 143 5.12 -19.57 0.70
N TRP A 144 5.66 -18.54 0.04
CA TRP A 144 7.08 -18.40 -0.22
C TRP A 144 7.95 -18.42 1.04
N TYR A 145 7.43 -17.97 2.18
CA TYR A 145 8.17 -17.99 3.44
C TYR A 145 8.26 -19.41 4.01
N LEU A 146 7.25 -20.24 3.78
CA LEU A 146 7.28 -21.65 4.13
C LEU A 146 8.28 -22.41 3.24
N ASP A 147 8.36 -22.06 1.96
CA ASP A 147 9.31 -22.64 1.02
C ASP A 147 10.76 -22.33 1.44
N ILE A 148 11.07 -21.07 1.79
CA ILE A 148 12.40 -20.71 2.34
C ILE A 148 12.71 -21.49 3.62
N LEU A 149 11.72 -21.69 4.50
CA LEU A 149 11.91 -22.50 5.69
C LEU A 149 12.12 -23.98 5.39
N ALA A 150 11.56 -24.50 4.30
CA ALA A 150 11.78 -25.87 3.86
C ALA A 150 13.20 -26.03 3.30
N ASP A 151 13.58 -25.15 2.38
CA ASP A 151 14.89 -25.18 1.70
C ASP A 151 16.07 -24.93 2.66
N LEU A 152 15.85 -24.13 3.71
CA LEU A 152 16.88 -23.78 4.69
C LEU A 152 16.66 -24.47 6.05
N CYS A 153 16.07 -25.67 6.04
CA CYS A 153 15.81 -26.46 7.26
C CYS A 153 17.05 -26.64 8.13
N ASP A 154 18.22 -26.91 7.53
CA ASP A 154 19.47 -27.19 8.25
C ASP A 154 20.03 -25.97 8.98
N LEU A 155 19.65 -24.76 8.54
CA LEU A 155 20.12 -23.49 9.08
C LEU A 155 19.17 -22.92 10.14
N LYS A 156 18.07 -23.62 10.46
CA LYS A 156 17.12 -23.21 11.51
C LYS A 156 17.73 -23.15 12.91
N SER A 157 18.88 -23.77 13.12
CA SER A 157 19.61 -23.77 14.40
C SER A 157 20.58 -22.59 14.54
N GLU A 158 20.88 -21.87 13.46
CA GLU A 158 21.82 -20.74 13.45
C GLU A 158 21.14 -19.48 14.02
N PRO A 159 21.55 -18.96 15.19
CA PRO A 159 20.84 -17.86 15.87
C PRO A 159 20.82 -16.56 15.05
N LYS A 160 21.87 -16.33 14.25
CA LYS A 160 21.97 -15.17 13.36
C LYS A 160 20.92 -15.24 12.25
N PHE A 161 20.75 -16.41 11.65
CA PHE A 161 19.80 -16.62 10.57
C PHE A 161 18.35 -16.59 11.08
N ILE A 162 18.09 -17.13 12.27
CA ILE A 162 16.77 -17.01 12.93
C ILE A 162 16.37 -15.55 13.12
N THR A 163 17.32 -14.69 13.49
CA THR A 163 17.06 -13.25 13.65
C THR A 163 16.62 -12.62 12.34
N VAL A 164 17.30 -12.96 11.22
CA VAL A 164 16.91 -12.47 9.89
C VAL A 164 15.55 -13.01 9.47
N LEU A 165 15.31 -14.31 9.63
CA LEU A 165 14.02 -14.93 9.34
C LEU A 165 12.88 -14.30 10.14
N SER A 166 13.11 -13.95 11.41
CA SER A 166 12.09 -13.29 12.23
C SER A 166 11.68 -11.92 11.66
N LYS A 167 12.62 -11.17 11.07
CA LYS A 167 12.33 -9.88 10.41
C LYS A 167 11.62 -10.09 9.06
N LEU A 168 12.05 -11.10 8.29
CA LEU A 168 11.39 -11.51 7.04
C LEU A 168 9.99 -12.08 7.27
N LYS A 169 9.73 -12.68 8.43
CA LYS A 169 8.40 -13.18 8.81
C LYS A 169 7.37 -12.05 8.83
N PHE A 170 7.73 -10.87 9.34
CA PHE A 170 6.82 -9.72 9.32
C PHE A 170 6.51 -9.27 7.90
N TYR A 171 7.48 -9.39 6.98
CA TYR A 171 7.25 -9.16 5.56
C TYR A 171 6.28 -10.18 4.98
N ALA A 172 6.45 -11.46 5.30
CA ALA A 172 5.59 -12.54 4.85
C ALA A 172 4.15 -12.47 5.37
N GLN A 173 3.88 -11.67 6.41
CA GLN A 173 2.53 -11.40 6.93
C GLN A 173 1.84 -10.23 6.20
N LEU A 174 2.54 -9.50 5.33
CA LEU A 174 1.92 -8.44 4.55
C LEU A 174 0.97 -9.03 3.50
N SER A 175 -0.04 -8.24 3.12
CA SER A 175 -0.89 -8.61 1.99
C SER A 175 -0.08 -8.60 0.69
N PRO A 176 -0.39 -9.47 -0.29
CA PRO A 176 0.37 -9.55 -1.53
C PRO A 176 0.53 -8.22 -2.27
N SER A 177 -0.47 -7.34 -2.22
CA SER A 177 -0.43 -6.00 -2.81
C SER A 177 0.61 -5.05 -2.18
N LEU A 178 1.09 -5.38 -0.97
CA LEU A 178 2.12 -4.63 -0.27
C LEU A 178 3.52 -5.21 -0.51
N PHE A 179 3.68 -6.26 -1.32
CA PHE A 179 5.00 -6.74 -1.74
C PHE A 179 5.59 -5.80 -2.80
N THR A 180 6.08 -4.66 -2.33
CA THR A 180 6.69 -3.63 -3.18
C THR A 180 8.17 -3.50 -2.83
N VAL A 181 8.94 -2.91 -3.75
CA VAL A 181 10.34 -2.52 -3.53
C VAL A 181 10.50 -1.71 -2.22
N MET A 182 9.56 -0.80 -1.96
CA MET A 182 9.59 0.06 -0.78
C MET A 182 9.45 -0.73 0.53
N SER A 183 8.49 -1.65 0.61
CA SER A 183 8.27 -2.46 1.81
C SER A 183 9.39 -3.48 2.00
N PHE A 184 9.93 -4.03 0.92
CA PHE A 184 11.09 -4.93 0.95
C PHE A 184 12.34 -4.23 1.48
N THR A 185 12.73 -3.11 0.87
CA THR A 185 13.91 -2.33 1.29
C THR A 185 13.77 -1.80 2.72
N ARG A 186 12.55 -1.50 3.19
CA ARG A 186 12.28 -1.15 4.59
C ARG A 186 12.62 -2.30 5.56
N VAL A 187 12.26 -3.53 5.21
CA VAL A 187 12.61 -4.71 6.01
C VAL A 187 14.12 -4.91 6.00
N LEU A 188 14.77 -4.74 4.84
CA LEU A 188 16.23 -4.83 4.75
C LEU A 188 16.95 -3.75 5.56
N CYS A 189 16.44 -2.52 5.61
CA CYS A 189 16.98 -1.45 6.47
C CYS A 189 16.94 -1.79 7.97
N SER A 190 16.09 -2.74 8.38
CA SER A 190 16.07 -3.22 9.78
C SER A 190 17.15 -4.26 10.07
N LEU A 191 17.81 -4.78 9.04
CA LEU A 191 18.93 -5.70 9.13
C LEU A 191 20.26 -4.92 9.16
N THR A 192 21.24 -5.49 9.85
CA THR A 192 22.62 -4.98 9.76
C THR A 192 23.26 -5.48 8.46
N LEU A 193 24.30 -4.77 8.00
CA LEU A 193 24.98 -5.14 6.76
C LEU A 193 25.47 -6.60 6.76
N TRP A 194 26.06 -7.05 7.86
CA TRP A 194 26.54 -8.43 7.99
C TRP A 194 25.41 -9.46 8.02
N GLU A 195 24.22 -9.10 8.52
CA GLU A 195 23.03 -9.97 8.46
C GLU A 195 22.55 -10.15 7.01
N ILE A 196 22.63 -9.09 6.19
CA ILE A 196 22.26 -9.11 4.78
C ILE A 196 23.26 -9.94 3.97
N LEU A 197 24.55 -9.79 4.25
CA LEU A 197 25.65 -10.45 3.53
C LEU A 197 25.92 -11.90 3.98
N LEU A 198 25.22 -12.40 5.00
CA LEU A 198 25.36 -13.79 5.43
C LEU A 198 24.88 -14.72 4.29
N PRO A 199 25.59 -15.79 3.91
CA PRO A 199 25.24 -16.58 2.71
C PRO A 199 23.78 -17.05 2.68
N ALA A 200 23.28 -17.59 3.80
CA ALA A 200 21.91 -18.05 3.95
C ALA A 200 20.88 -16.92 3.79
N SER A 201 21.16 -15.78 4.43
CA SER A 201 20.31 -14.59 4.33
C SER A 201 20.33 -14.01 2.92
N ALA A 202 21.51 -13.93 2.29
CA ALA A 202 21.67 -13.39 0.95
C ALA A 202 20.88 -14.22 -0.07
N VAL A 203 20.91 -15.55 0.03
CA VAL A 203 20.08 -16.44 -0.81
C VAL A 203 18.60 -16.20 -0.59
N ALA A 204 18.15 -16.13 0.67
CA ALA A 204 16.74 -15.85 0.98
C ALA A 204 16.29 -14.46 0.47
N ILE A 205 17.14 -13.44 0.64
CA ILE A 205 16.90 -12.08 0.18
C ILE A 205 16.86 -12.03 -1.35
N ASP A 206 17.77 -12.72 -2.04
CA ASP A 206 17.82 -12.77 -3.51
C ASP A 206 16.60 -13.50 -4.10
N PHE A 207 16.15 -14.56 -3.43
CA PHE A 207 14.91 -15.24 -3.78
C PHE A 207 13.71 -14.29 -3.70
N ILE A 208 13.55 -13.57 -2.58
CA ILE A 208 12.45 -12.61 -2.40
C ILE A 208 12.54 -11.47 -3.42
N ARG A 209 13.75 -10.91 -3.61
CA ARG A 209 14.02 -9.85 -4.59
C ARG A 209 13.55 -10.25 -5.99
N THR A 210 13.91 -11.46 -6.43
CA THR A 210 13.70 -11.92 -7.81
C THR A 210 12.31 -12.48 -8.06
N ARG A 211 11.69 -13.15 -7.08
CA ARG A 211 10.45 -13.90 -7.28
C ARG A 211 9.20 -13.22 -6.74
N ILE A 212 9.36 -12.32 -5.76
CA ILE A 212 8.23 -11.71 -5.06
C ILE A 212 8.14 -10.22 -5.37
N VAL A 213 9.28 -9.54 -5.43
CA VAL A 213 9.34 -8.07 -5.58
C VAL A 213 9.64 -7.65 -7.01
N ASP A 214 10.22 -8.55 -7.82
CA ASP A 214 10.72 -8.28 -9.18
C ASP A 214 11.70 -7.08 -9.25
N MET A 215 12.49 -6.89 -8.19
CA MET A 215 13.55 -5.86 -8.14
C MET A 215 14.77 -6.34 -8.91
N SER A 216 15.37 -5.52 -9.77
CA SER A 216 16.58 -5.90 -10.51
C SER A 216 17.81 -5.98 -9.60
N THR A 217 18.87 -6.66 -10.05
CA THR A 217 20.14 -6.69 -9.31
C THR A 217 20.77 -5.31 -9.22
N GLU A 218 20.70 -4.52 -10.30
CA GLU A 218 21.22 -3.16 -10.37
C GLU A 218 20.51 -2.24 -9.37
N GLU A 219 19.17 -2.27 -9.35
CA GLU A 219 18.36 -1.50 -8.39
C GLU A 219 18.68 -1.87 -6.94
N TYR A 220 18.89 -3.15 -6.68
CA TYR A 220 19.29 -3.63 -5.35
C TYR A 220 20.67 -3.11 -4.94
N PHE A 221 21.66 -3.17 -5.84
CA PHE A 221 23.01 -2.66 -5.58
C PHE A 221 23.03 -1.14 -5.39
N ASP A 222 22.27 -0.40 -6.20
CA ASP A 222 22.11 1.04 -6.06
C ASP A 222 21.52 1.40 -4.69
N TRP A 223 20.46 0.71 -4.28
CA TRP A 223 19.89 0.87 -2.95
C TRP A 223 20.89 0.53 -1.83
N LEU A 224 21.65 -0.55 -1.97
CA LEU A 224 22.62 -1.01 -0.99
C LEU A 224 23.78 -0.01 -0.84
N CYS A 225 24.28 0.54 -1.95
CA CYS A 225 25.31 1.59 -1.96
C CYS A 225 24.80 2.91 -1.35
N GLN A 226 23.55 3.29 -1.62
CA GLN A 226 22.93 4.48 -1.03
C GLN A 226 22.74 4.32 0.49
N THR A 227 22.38 3.12 0.94
CA THR A 227 22.08 2.83 2.34
C THR A 227 23.35 2.61 3.17
N TYR A 228 24.38 1.99 2.58
CA TYR A 228 25.67 1.70 3.22
C TYR A 228 26.82 2.27 2.38
N PRO A 229 27.14 3.57 2.54
CA PRO A 229 28.16 4.25 1.71
C PRO A 229 29.55 3.59 1.75
N LYS A 230 29.89 2.94 2.87
CA LYS A 230 31.16 2.22 3.06
C LYS A 230 31.38 1.08 2.06
N ILE A 231 30.30 0.51 1.53
CA ILE A 231 30.38 -0.56 0.52
C ILE A 231 30.77 0.02 -0.83
N LYS A 232 30.25 1.21 -1.15
CA LYS A 232 30.59 1.91 -2.38
C LYS A 232 32.09 2.15 -2.46
N GLU A 233 32.72 2.56 -1.36
CA GLU A 233 34.17 2.76 -1.26
C GLU A 233 34.95 1.44 -1.47
N LEU A 234 34.49 0.34 -0.87
CA LEU A 234 35.13 -0.99 -1.03
C LEU A 234 35.07 -1.52 -2.47
N ILE A 235 33.95 -1.30 -3.16
CA ILE A 235 33.78 -1.73 -4.55
C ILE A 235 34.63 -0.88 -5.49
N THR A 236 34.70 0.44 -5.30
CA THR A 236 35.52 1.32 -6.14
C THR A 236 37.01 1.10 -5.97
N HIS A 237 37.46 0.69 -4.78
CA HIS A 237 38.88 0.37 -4.55
C HIS A 237 39.27 -1.00 -5.13
N SER A 238 38.35 -1.96 -5.24
CA SER A 238 38.63 -3.26 -5.87
C SER A 238 38.75 -3.22 -7.40
N THR A 239 38.38 -2.10 -8.04
CA THR A 239 38.48 -1.91 -9.50
C THR A 239 39.71 -1.10 -9.93
N GLU A 240 40.51 -0.60 -8.98
CA GLU A 240 41.74 0.16 -9.25
C GLU A 240 43.04 -0.65 -9.01
N ASP A 241 42.92 -1.90 -8.56
CA ASP A 241 44.01 -2.90 -8.45
C ASP A 241 43.85 -4.01 -9.52
#